data_AF-X1SPZ8-F1
#
_entry.id   AF-X1SPZ8-F1
#
_cell.length_a   1.000
_cell.length_b   1.000
_cell.length_c   1.000
_cell.angle_alpha   90.00
_cell.angle_beta   90.00
_cell.angle_gamma   90.00
#
_symmetry.space_group_name_H-M   'P 1'
#
loop_
_entity.id
_entity.type
_entity.pdbx_description
1 polymer ?
#
loop_
_entity_poly.entity_id
_entity_poly.type
_entity_poly.pdbx_seq_one_letter_code
_entity_poly.pdbx_strand_id
1 'polypeptide(L)'
;PIVLILPGMKAYNRNRLIQKHINFIIENKQIFIPSLMIDLKEYLTKPKQKSILQPAAQCMILYHLQKQKLNYLNYKQLARLLQYRYLTISRAVENLNTLGICRVDGTKLKKIVFDLDKKELWEKALPFMNTPVKKKVYINDTLPDEIIFKTNINAFYIEWE
;
A
#
# COMPACT_ATOMS: atom_id res chain seq x y z
N PRO A 1 -20.95 24.80 29.07
CA PRO A 1 -19.90 24.63 28.03
C PRO A 1 -20.45 23.86 26.83
N ILE A 2 -20.31 24.40 25.62
CA ILE A 2 -20.70 23.71 24.38
C ILE A 2 -19.45 22.99 23.84
N VAL A 3 -19.59 21.72 23.48
CA VAL A 3 -18.51 20.88 22.95
C VAL A 3 -18.98 20.26 21.64
N LEU A 4 -18.20 20.41 20.58
CA LEU A 4 -18.50 19.87 19.26
C LEU A 4 -18.01 18.41 19.15
N ILE A 5 -18.89 17.46 18.85
CA ILE A 5 -18.53 16.04 18.66
C ILE A 5 -18.54 15.72 17.16
N LEU A 6 -17.46 15.13 16.66
CA LEU A 6 -17.28 14.82 15.24
C LEU A 6 -16.68 13.42 15.02
N PRO A 7 -17.18 12.64 14.04
CA PRO A 7 -16.62 11.31 13.70
C PRO A 7 -15.25 11.40 13.00
N GLY A 8 -14.89 12.57 12.46
CA GLY A 8 -13.61 12.77 11.79
C GLY A 8 -13.41 14.18 11.27
N MET A 9 -12.14 14.59 11.15
CA MET A 9 -11.78 15.93 10.69
C MET A 9 -10.43 15.92 9.96
N LYS A 10 -10.30 16.72 8.89
CA LYS A 10 -9.03 16.96 8.20
C LYS A 10 -8.09 17.79 9.08
N ALA A 11 -6.77 17.54 8.99
CA ALA A 11 -5.77 18.14 9.88
C ALA A 11 -5.79 19.69 9.87
N TYR A 12 -6.04 20.33 8.72
CA TYR A 12 -6.10 21.79 8.63
C TYR A 12 -7.29 22.39 9.40
N ASN A 13 -8.47 21.76 9.33
CA ASN A 13 -9.65 22.22 10.06
C ASN A 13 -9.44 22.08 11.58
N ARG A 14 -8.81 20.97 11.99
CA ARG A 14 -8.48 20.71 13.39
C ARG A 14 -7.55 21.78 13.94
N ASN A 15 -6.47 22.11 13.23
CA ASN A 15 -5.53 23.14 13.64
C ASN A 15 -6.21 24.51 13.76
N ARG A 16 -7.17 24.82 12.88
CA ARG A 16 -7.96 26.06 12.96
C ARG A 16 -8.83 26.11 14.22
N LEU A 17 -9.45 25.01 14.63
CA LEU A 17 -10.25 24.95 15.86
C LEU A 17 -9.37 25.12 17.11
N ILE A 18 -8.17 24.53 17.10
CA ILE A 18 -7.18 24.69 18.18
C ILE A 18 -6.78 26.16 18.31
N GLN A 19 -6.43 26.82 17.20
CA GLN A 19 -6.08 28.25 17.19
C GLN A 19 -7.21 29.14 17.74
N LYS A 20 -8.46 28.79 17.40
CA LYS A 20 -9.65 29.50 17.88
C LYS A 20 -10.11 29.10 19.29
N HIS A 21 -9.38 28.20 19.97
CA HIS A 21 -9.72 27.71 21.32
C HIS A 21 -11.15 27.15 21.43
N ILE A 22 -11.65 26.54 20.35
CA ILE A 22 -12.99 25.96 20.30
C ILE A 22 -12.94 24.55 20.88
N ASN A 23 -13.83 24.23 21.82
CA ASN A 23 -13.94 22.89 22.40
C ASN A 23 -14.43 21.88 21.36
N PHE A 24 -13.68 20.79 21.15
CA PHE A 24 -14.10 19.71 20.26
C PHE A 24 -13.63 18.33 20.73
N ILE A 25 -14.37 17.31 20.30
CA ILE A 25 -14.06 15.90 20.44
C ILE A 25 -14.09 15.29 19.04
N ILE A 26 -12.96 14.75 18.61
CA ILE A 26 -12.88 13.87 17.44
C ILE A 26 -12.87 12.45 17.97
N GLU A 27 -13.92 11.69 17.66
CA GLU A 27 -14.09 10.30 18.08
C GLU A 27 -12.81 9.49 17.82
N ASN A 28 -12.34 8.81 18.86
CA ASN A 28 -11.14 7.97 18.87
C ASN A 28 -9.87 8.67 18.35
N LYS A 29 -9.75 10.00 18.40
CA LYS A 29 -8.55 10.70 17.89
C LYS A 29 -8.05 11.78 18.80
N GLN A 30 -8.91 12.73 19.17
CA GLN A 30 -8.48 13.87 19.98
C GLN A 30 -9.63 14.51 20.73
N ILE A 31 -9.41 14.78 22.01
CA ILE A 31 -10.27 15.62 22.85
C ILE A 31 -9.51 16.90 23.14
N PHE A 32 -10.09 18.05 22.80
CA PHE A 32 -9.50 19.36 23.03
C PHE A 32 -10.52 20.27 23.73
N ILE A 33 -10.29 20.53 25.02
CA ILE A 33 -11.12 21.39 25.86
C ILE A 33 -10.20 22.33 26.65
N PRO A 34 -9.82 23.50 26.07
CA PRO A 34 -8.88 24.45 26.68
C PRO A 34 -9.31 24.92 28.06
N SER A 35 -10.60 25.19 28.24
CA SER A 35 -11.17 25.65 29.51
C SER A 35 -10.95 24.66 30.68
N LEU A 36 -10.70 23.39 30.38
CA LEU A 36 -10.40 22.35 31.37
C LEU A 36 -8.94 21.87 31.30
N MET A 37 -8.08 22.54 30.50
CA MET A 37 -6.71 22.12 30.22
C MET A 37 -6.59 20.69 29.66
N ILE A 38 -7.58 20.23 28.89
CA ILE A 38 -7.59 18.89 28.31
C ILE A 38 -7.13 18.96 26.85
N ASP A 39 -6.03 18.29 26.51
CA ASP A 39 -5.58 17.99 25.14
C ASP A 39 -5.12 16.52 25.04
N LEU A 40 -6.08 15.60 24.95
CA LEU A 40 -5.83 14.17 24.82
C LEU A 40 -5.76 13.81 23.34
N LYS A 41 -4.63 13.25 22.89
CA LYS A 41 -4.44 12.79 21.50
C LYS A 41 -4.22 11.28 21.51
N GLU A 42 -5.13 10.53 20.91
CA GLU A 42 -4.86 9.16 20.53
C GLU A 42 -4.00 9.18 19.27
N TYR A 43 -2.79 8.64 19.37
CA TYR A 43 -2.00 8.27 18.20
C TYR A 43 -2.65 7.06 17.54
N LEU A 44 -3.79 7.24 16.87
CA LEU A 44 -4.32 6.18 16.02
C LEU A 44 -3.33 5.93 14.90
N THR A 45 -2.81 4.70 14.88
CA THR A 45 -2.25 4.07 13.69
C THR A 45 -3.23 4.32 12.54
N LYS A 46 -2.71 4.88 11.44
CA LYS A 46 -3.50 5.27 10.26
C LYS A 46 -4.55 4.20 9.96
N PRO A 47 -5.83 4.57 9.67
CA PRO A 47 -6.83 3.58 9.29
C PRO A 47 -6.23 2.73 8.17
N LYS A 48 -6.25 1.41 8.35
CA LYS A 48 -5.76 0.45 7.35
C LYS A 48 -6.54 0.71 6.07
N GLN A 49 -5.99 1.56 5.22
CA GLN A 49 -6.42 1.74 3.84
C GLN A 49 -6.52 0.33 3.27
N LYS A 50 -7.61 0.00 2.54
CA LYS A 50 -7.76 -1.28 1.83
C LYS A 50 -6.37 -1.63 1.30
N SER A 51 -5.74 -2.65 1.88
CA SER A 51 -4.30 -2.79 1.81
C SER A 51 -3.98 -3.39 0.46
N ILE A 52 -3.96 -2.56 -0.58
CA ILE A 52 -3.64 -3.03 -1.91
C ILE A 52 -2.16 -3.43 -1.91
N LEU A 53 -1.80 -4.40 -2.76
CA LEU A 53 -0.42 -4.78 -2.95
C LEU A 53 0.36 -3.61 -3.57
N GLN A 54 1.47 -3.27 -2.93
CA GLN A 54 2.44 -2.36 -3.52
C GLN A 54 3.07 -3.00 -4.76
N PRO A 55 3.51 -2.22 -5.76
CA PRO A 55 4.10 -2.78 -6.99
C PRO A 55 5.24 -3.77 -6.75
N ALA A 56 6.11 -3.48 -5.77
CA ALA A 56 7.19 -4.39 -5.38
C ALA A 56 6.66 -5.70 -4.77
N ALA A 57 5.58 -5.65 -3.98
CA ALA A 57 4.94 -6.84 -3.41
C ALA A 57 4.27 -7.70 -4.51
N GLN A 58 3.60 -7.06 -5.48
CA GLN A 58 3.03 -7.75 -6.65
C GLN A 58 4.13 -8.45 -7.46
N CYS A 59 5.25 -7.75 -7.71
CA CYS A 59 6.40 -8.32 -8.41
C CYS A 59 6.96 -9.55 -7.67
N MET A 60 7.08 -9.49 -6.33
CA MET A 60 7.53 -10.63 -5.52
C MET A 60 6.62 -11.86 -5.67
N ILE A 61 5.30 -11.68 -5.65
CA ILE A 61 4.34 -12.78 -5.83
C ILE A 61 4.47 -13.38 -7.23
N LEU A 62 4.45 -12.54 -8.27
CA LEU A 62 4.55 -13.00 -9.66
C LEU A 62 5.86 -13.74 -9.90
N TYR A 63 6.97 -13.21 -9.38
CA TYR A 63 8.26 -13.84 -9.48
C TYR A 63 8.32 -15.19 -8.75
N HIS A 64 7.73 -15.28 -7.55
CA HIS A 64 7.60 -16.54 -6.80
C HIS A 64 6.85 -17.62 -7.60
N LEU A 65 5.75 -17.23 -8.25
CA LEU A 65 4.88 -18.14 -8.99
C LEU A 65 5.51 -18.60 -10.32
N GLN A 66 6.12 -17.66 -11.05
CA GLN A 66 6.53 -17.85 -12.45
C GLN A 66 8.01 -18.21 -12.64
N LYS A 67 8.91 -17.75 -11.77
CA LYS A 67 10.36 -17.90 -11.97
C LYS A 67 10.97 -18.89 -10.99
N GLN A 68 10.90 -18.60 -9.70
CA GLN A 68 11.50 -19.46 -8.67
C GLN A 68 10.86 -19.20 -7.31
N LYS A 69 10.84 -20.23 -6.46
CA LYS A 69 10.33 -20.10 -5.09
C LYS A 69 11.23 -19.16 -4.28
N LEU A 70 10.62 -18.21 -3.60
CA LEU A 70 11.28 -17.23 -2.72
C LEU A 70 11.33 -17.65 -1.24
N ASN A 71 10.86 -18.86 -0.90
CA ASN A 71 10.80 -19.33 0.48
C ASN A 71 12.20 -19.39 1.13
N TYR A 72 12.24 -19.03 2.40
CA TYR A 72 13.42 -19.02 3.27
C TYR A 72 14.54 -18.04 2.89
N LEU A 73 14.31 -17.20 1.86
CA LEU A 73 15.23 -16.12 1.52
C LEU A 73 15.12 -14.95 2.50
N ASN A 74 16.26 -14.37 2.84
CA ASN A 74 16.32 -13.15 3.64
C ASN A 74 16.16 -11.90 2.78
N TYR A 75 15.90 -10.76 3.43
CA TYR A 75 15.60 -9.52 2.74
C TYR A 75 16.76 -9.00 1.89
N LYS A 76 18.02 -9.26 2.29
CA LYS A 76 19.21 -8.88 1.50
C LYS A 76 19.33 -9.72 0.22
N GLN A 77 19.02 -11.02 0.31
CA GLN A 77 18.99 -11.92 -0.85
C GLN A 77 17.90 -11.50 -1.82
N LEU A 78 16.69 -11.22 -1.32
CA LEU A 78 15.57 -10.73 -2.12
C LEU A 78 15.88 -9.40 -2.81
N ALA A 79 16.54 -8.48 -2.10
CA ALA A 79 16.96 -7.18 -2.65
C ALA A 79 17.93 -7.35 -3.83
N ARG A 80 18.94 -8.23 -3.69
CA ARG A 80 19.90 -8.52 -4.77
C ARG A 80 19.21 -9.20 -5.95
N LEU A 81 18.33 -10.16 -5.66
CA LEU A 81 17.71 -10.99 -6.67
C LEU A 81 16.68 -10.24 -7.52
N LEU A 82 15.86 -9.39 -6.89
CA LEU A 82 14.87 -8.54 -7.57
C LEU A 82 15.43 -7.17 -7.97
N GLN A 83 16.73 -6.92 -7.72
CA GLN A 83 17.40 -5.65 -7.98
C GLN A 83 16.70 -4.43 -7.35
N TYR A 84 16.08 -4.63 -6.18
CA TYR A 84 15.44 -3.58 -5.41
C TYR A 84 16.29 -3.13 -4.24
N ARG A 85 16.05 -1.90 -3.78
CA ARG A 85 16.61 -1.41 -2.52
C ARG A 85 16.06 -2.23 -1.35
N TYR A 86 16.88 -2.45 -0.32
CA TYR A 86 16.49 -3.18 0.89
C TYR A 86 15.20 -2.61 1.53
N LEU A 87 15.09 -1.28 1.60
CA LEU A 87 13.91 -0.62 2.18
C LEU A 87 12.63 -0.93 1.39
N THR A 88 12.72 -1.00 0.07
CA THR A 88 11.60 -1.37 -0.81
C THR A 88 11.15 -2.80 -0.55
N ILE A 89 12.11 -3.74 -0.44
CA ILE A 89 11.81 -5.12 -0.04
C ILE A 89 11.15 -5.14 1.33
N SER A 90 11.72 -4.48 2.34
CA SER A 90 11.16 -4.48 3.70
C SER A 90 9.70 -4.05 3.72
N ARG A 91 9.35 -2.99 2.99
CA ARG A 91 7.97 -2.49 2.86
C ARG A 91 7.07 -3.46 2.09
N ALA A 92 7.58 -4.07 1.03
CA ALA A 92 6.85 -5.06 0.26
C ALA A 92 6.51 -6.30 1.11
N VAL A 93 7.47 -6.79 1.90
CA VAL A 93 7.25 -7.93 2.80
C VAL A 93 6.27 -7.59 3.91
N GLU A 94 6.39 -6.40 4.51
CA GLU A 94 5.44 -5.94 5.53
C GLU A 94 4.02 -5.81 4.97
N ASN A 95 3.88 -5.34 3.73
CA ASN A 95 2.61 -5.28 3.01
C ASN A 95 2.02 -6.68 2.76
N LEU A 96 2.82 -7.64 2.30
CA LEU A 96 2.41 -9.04 2.12
C LEU A 96 2.02 -9.71 3.44
N ASN A 97 2.79 -9.47 4.50
CA ASN A 97 2.53 -10.02 5.84
C ASN A 97 1.25 -9.44 6.45
N THR A 98 1.00 -8.14 6.27
CA THR A 98 -0.23 -7.48 6.73
C THR A 98 -1.47 -8.03 6.02
N LEU A 99 -1.32 -8.46 4.77
CA LEU A 99 -2.35 -9.14 3.98
C LEU A 99 -2.49 -10.65 4.26
N GLY A 100 -1.62 -11.19 5.13
CA GLY A 100 -1.58 -12.62 5.44
C GLY A 100 -1.19 -13.50 4.24
N ILE A 101 -0.53 -12.93 3.23
CA ILE A 101 -0.10 -13.66 2.01
C ILE A 101 1.20 -14.43 2.27
N CYS A 102 2.11 -13.85 3.06
CA CYS A 102 3.33 -14.50 3.52
C CYS A 102 3.50 -14.35 5.02
N ARG A 103 4.32 -15.21 5.63
CA ARG A 103 4.79 -15.06 7.00
C ARG A 103 6.27 -14.69 7.00
N VAL A 104 6.69 -14.01 8.06
CA VAL A 104 8.09 -13.69 8.30
C VAL A 104 8.58 -14.53 9.47
N ASP A 105 9.60 -15.34 9.22
CA ASP A 105 10.21 -16.23 10.20
C ASP A 105 11.61 -15.73 10.62
N GLY A 106 11.93 -15.90 11.90
CA GLY A 106 13.23 -15.53 12.49
C GLY A 106 13.33 -14.14 13.12
N THR A 107 14.12 -14.05 14.20
CA THR A 107 14.38 -12.82 14.98
C THR A 107 15.56 -12.01 14.44
N LYS A 108 16.73 -12.64 14.21
CA LYS A 108 17.94 -11.94 13.72
C LYS A 108 18.02 -11.83 12.19
N LEU A 109 17.59 -12.87 11.48
CA LEU A 109 17.55 -12.89 10.00
C LEU A 109 16.13 -13.23 9.56
N LYS A 110 15.34 -12.17 9.33
CA LYS A 110 13.97 -12.29 8.82
C LYS A 110 13.99 -12.97 7.46
N LYS A 111 13.33 -14.13 7.38
CA LYS A 111 13.11 -14.92 6.18
C LYS A 111 11.64 -14.88 5.80
N ILE A 112 11.34 -14.96 4.51
CA ILE A 112 9.96 -15.05 4.04
C ILE A 112 9.56 -16.51 3.88
N VAL A 113 8.34 -16.83 4.29
CA VAL A 113 7.72 -18.12 4.05
C VAL A 113 6.36 -17.90 3.40
N PHE A 114 6.13 -18.54 2.25
CA PHE A 114 4.81 -18.70 1.66
C PHE A 114 4.31 -20.10 2.00
N ASP A 115 3.27 -20.18 2.83
CA ASP A 115 2.67 -21.45 3.30
C ASP A 115 1.60 -22.00 2.35
N LEU A 116 1.13 -21.16 1.42
CA LEU A 116 0.06 -21.48 0.47
C LEU A 116 0.63 -22.16 -0.78
N ASP A 117 -0.13 -23.07 -1.38
CA ASP A 117 0.22 -23.61 -2.70
C ASP A 117 0.09 -22.52 -3.79
N LYS A 118 0.72 -22.72 -4.95
CA LYS A 118 0.76 -21.71 -6.03
C LYS A 118 -0.63 -21.21 -6.43
N LYS A 119 -1.61 -22.11 -6.54
CA LYS A 119 -2.98 -21.75 -6.94
C LYS A 119 -3.68 -20.94 -5.85
N GLU A 120 -3.61 -21.42 -4.61
CA GLU A 120 -4.19 -20.74 -3.44
C GLU A 120 -3.55 -19.37 -3.19
N LEU A 121 -2.23 -19.27 -3.37
CA LEU A 121 -1.48 -18.03 -3.26
C LEU A 121 -1.97 -17.01 -4.29
N TRP A 122 -2.19 -17.44 -5.54
CA TRP A 122 -2.72 -16.58 -6.59
C TRP A 122 -4.15 -16.12 -6.28
N GLU A 123 -5.04 -17.05 -5.93
CA GLU A 123 -6.44 -16.75 -5.59
C GLU A 123 -6.54 -15.77 -4.42
N LYS A 124 -5.68 -15.93 -3.41
CA LYS A 124 -5.63 -15.02 -2.26
C LYS A 124 -5.07 -13.64 -2.60
N ALA A 125 -4.06 -13.57 -3.47
CA ALA A 125 -3.40 -12.32 -3.82
C ALA A 125 -4.19 -11.48 -4.84
N LEU A 126 -4.92 -12.14 -5.74
CA LEU A 126 -5.62 -11.51 -6.87
C LEU A 126 -6.54 -10.34 -6.48
N PRO A 127 -7.36 -10.40 -5.41
CA PRO A 127 -8.23 -9.29 -5.02
C PRO A 127 -7.47 -8.03 -4.56
N PHE A 128 -6.20 -8.18 -4.20
CA PHE A 128 -5.33 -7.09 -3.74
C PHE A 128 -4.37 -6.62 -4.83
N MET A 129 -4.45 -7.15 -6.05
CA MET A 129 -3.60 -6.71 -7.16
C MET A 129 -4.08 -5.36 -7.70
N ASN A 130 -3.13 -4.46 -7.95
CA ASN A 130 -3.34 -3.22 -8.68
C ASN A 130 -2.99 -3.38 -10.16
N THR A 131 -3.77 -2.69 -11.00
CA THR A 131 -3.52 -2.59 -12.44
C THR A 131 -2.34 -1.64 -12.71
N PRO A 132 -1.38 -2.01 -13.57
CA PRO A 132 -0.26 -1.13 -13.93
C PRO A 132 -0.66 -0.02 -14.92
N VAL A 133 -1.82 -0.15 -15.58
CA VAL A 133 -2.36 0.83 -16.53
C VAL A 133 -2.80 2.09 -15.79
N LYS A 134 -2.12 3.21 -16.08
CA LYS A 134 -2.42 4.52 -15.47
C LYS A 134 -3.55 5.27 -16.17
N LYS A 135 -3.65 5.15 -17.50
CA LYS A 135 -4.63 5.85 -18.33
C LYS A 135 -4.89 5.03 -19.59
N LYS A 136 -6.17 4.88 -19.94
CA LYS A 136 -6.62 4.42 -21.27
C LYS A 136 -7.13 5.63 -22.04
N VAL A 137 -6.79 5.76 -23.31
CA VAL A 137 -7.26 6.83 -24.20
C VAL A 137 -7.75 6.16 -25.48
N TYR A 138 -8.93 6.56 -25.93
CA TYR A 138 -9.52 6.12 -27.21
C TYR A 138 -9.27 7.19 -28.26
N ILE A 139 -8.95 6.78 -29.48
CA ILE A 139 -8.56 7.66 -30.58
C ILE A 139 -9.28 7.14 -31.83
N ASN A 140 -9.88 8.04 -32.61
CA ASN A 140 -10.63 7.68 -33.83
C ASN A 140 -9.74 7.62 -35.08
N ASP A 141 -8.50 8.10 -34.99
CA ASP A 141 -7.52 8.17 -36.07
C ASP A 141 -6.35 7.21 -35.84
N THR A 142 -5.73 6.77 -36.93
CA THR A 142 -4.50 5.96 -36.90
C THR A 142 -3.34 6.75 -36.30
N LEU A 143 -2.68 6.20 -35.28
CA LEU A 143 -1.48 6.82 -34.70
C LEU A 143 -0.36 6.93 -35.77
N PRO A 144 0.31 8.07 -35.89
CA PRO A 144 1.58 8.17 -36.59
C PRO A 144 2.61 7.22 -35.94
N ASP A 145 3.37 6.48 -36.76
CA ASP A 145 4.37 5.50 -36.28
C ASP A 145 5.39 6.12 -35.32
N GLU A 146 5.63 7.43 -35.40
CA GLU A 146 6.52 8.19 -34.52
C GLU A 146 6.04 8.28 -33.07
N ILE A 147 4.73 8.17 -32.82
CA ILE A 147 4.12 8.22 -31.48
C ILE A 147 3.98 6.80 -30.90
N ILE A 148 4.08 5.77 -31.74
CA ILE A 148 3.98 4.36 -31.35
C ILE A 148 5.34 3.92 -30.79
N PHE A 149 5.57 4.16 -29.51
CA PHE A 149 6.68 3.52 -28.80
C PHE A 149 6.41 2.01 -28.68
N LYS A 150 6.90 1.21 -29.63
CA LYS A 150 6.93 -0.26 -29.53
C LYS A 150 7.96 -0.69 -28.48
N THR A 151 7.69 -0.56 -27.18
CA THR A 151 8.61 -1.12 -26.16
C THR A 151 7.92 -1.70 -24.92
N ASN A 152 8.55 -2.78 -24.45
CA ASN A 152 8.14 -3.79 -23.48
C ASN A 152 8.02 -3.33 -22.01
N ILE A 153 7.92 -2.01 -21.75
CA ILE A 153 8.06 -1.44 -20.39
C ILE A 153 6.93 -0.46 -20.03
N ASN A 154 6.27 0.17 -21.02
CA ASN A 154 5.10 1.02 -20.80
C ASN A 154 3.96 0.53 -21.70
N ALA A 155 3.23 -0.50 -21.25
CA ALA A 155 2.10 -1.03 -21.98
C ALA A 155 0.98 0.02 -22.09
N PHE A 156 0.94 0.72 -23.23
CA PHE A 156 -0.30 1.25 -23.78
C PHE A 156 -1.03 0.05 -24.39
N TYR A 157 -2.05 -0.43 -23.68
CA TYR A 157 -2.95 -1.45 -24.20
C TYR A 157 -3.86 -0.78 -25.23
N ILE A 158 -3.71 -1.14 -26.50
CA ILE A 158 -4.67 -0.81 -27.56
C ILE A 158 -5.47 -2.10 -27.78
N GLU A 159 -6.73 -2.10 -27.36
CA GLU A 159 -7.70 -3.13 -27.72
C GLU A 159 -8.26 -2.75 -29.11
N TRP A 160 -8.19 -3.68 -30.06
CA TRP A 160 -8.94 -3.62 -31.32
C TRP A 160 -10.18 -4.50 -31.15
N GLU A 161 -11.36 -3.96 -31.49
CA GLU A 161 -12.60 -4.73 -31.64
C GLU A 161 -12.52 -5.71 -32.82
#